data_AF-A0A2T0RRQ1-F1
#
_entry.id   AF-A0A2T0RRQ1-F1
#
_cell.length_a   1.000
_cell.length_b   1.000
_cell.length_c   1.000
_cell.angle_alpha   90.00
_cell.angle_beta   90.00
_cell.angle_gamma   90.00
#
_symmetry.space_group_name_H-M   'P 1'
#
loop_
_entity.id
_entity.type
_entity.pdbx_description
1 polymer ?
#
loop_
_entity_poly.entity_id
_entity_poly.type
_entity_poly.pdbx_seq_one_letter_code
_entity_poly.pdbx_strand_id
1 'polypeptide(L)'
;MSRKHDLTYGSHLQLARLLGAMDPVSDVPDEVLFITQHQTSELWIRLMLHELEQARNAISKRHIPAATKALERVAVVLTHLVASWDVLRTLAPEDFSRFRGALGSASGFQSHQYRLLEFMLGNRVPSRLQEHGANRDAIALLEAELSRPSIYEGLSVSVAGELQVTLPPDAFRRDAPHTAHPSILQLWRRVQDPDAGHAGYRALAGQLVEIEDRFRCWRFNHVTTVERVIGTRRGTGGTSGVGYLRKMLDVELFPELWQLRAEI
;
A
#
# COMPACT_ATOMS: atom_id res chain seq x y z
N MET A 1 -9.38 -2.73 -37.74
CA MET A 1 -10.56 -3.17 -36.96
C MET A 1 -10.74 -4.70 -37.06
N SER A 2 -9.90 -5.53 -36.42
CA SER A 2 -10.06 -7.01 -36.50
C SER A 2 -9.62 -7.76 -35.22
N ARG A 3 -10.02 -7.27 -34.03
CA ARG A 3 -9.79 -7.99 -32.75
C ARG A 3 -11.04 -8.16 -31.88
N LYS A 4 -12.19 -7.62 -32.30
CA LYS A 4 -13.40 -7.62 -31.48
C LYS A 4 -14.23 -8.91 -31.58
N HIS A 5 -14.03 -9.74 -32.61
CA HIS A 5 -14.87 -10.94 -32.83
C HIS A 5 -14.37 -12.23 -32.17
N ASP A 6 -13.13 -12.28 -31.64
CA ASP A 6 -12.56 -13.45 -30.95
C ASP A 6 -12.33 -13.25 -29.44
N LEU A 7 -12.84 -12.15 -28.87
CA LEU A 7 -12.64 -11.86 -27.45
C LEU A 7 -13.61 -12.68 -26.59
N THR A 8 -13.15 -13.83 -26.09
CA THR A 8 -13.85 -14.63 -25.08
C THR A 8 -13.49 -14.18 -23.66
N TYR A 9 -14.31 -14.54 -22.66
CA TYR A 9 -14.01 -14.27 -21.24
C TYR A 9 -12.61 -14.77 -20.84
N GLY A 10 -12.28 -16.00 -21.23
CA GLY A 10 -10.99 -16.62 -20.91
C GLY A 10 -9.79 -15.94 -21.57
N SER A 11 -9.92 -15.50 -22.83
CA SER A 11 -8.85 -14.81 -23.54
C SER A 11 -8.69 -13.35 -23.08
N HIS A 12 -9.78 -12.66 -22.75
CA HIS A 12 -9.75 -11.30 -22.22
C HIS A 12 -9.03 -11.21 -20.88
N LEU A 13 -9.36 -12.12 -19.95
CA LEU A 13 -8.77 -12.17 -18.61
C LEU A 13 -7.47 -12.98 -18.53
N GLN A 14 -7.03 -13.55 -19.66
CA GLN A 14 -5.87 -14.45 -19.74
C GLN A 14 -5.93 -15.60 -18.71
N LEU A 15 -7.10 -16.23 -18.54
CA LEU A 15 -7.33 -17.19 -17.45
C LEU A 15 -6.40 -18.40 -17.51
N ALA A 16 -6.02 -18.87 -18.70
CA ALA A 16 -5.05 -19.97 -18.82
C ALA A 16 -3.70 -19.61 -18.18
N ARG A 17 -3.24 -18.35 -18.34
CA ARG A 17 -2.02 -17.86 -17.71
C ARG A 17 -2.20 -17.63 -16.22
N LEU A 18 -3.32 -17.00 -15.82
CA LEU A 18 -3.59 -16.67 -14.42
C LEU A 18 -3.76 -17.94 -13.56
N LEU A 19 -4.62 -18.87 -14.00
CA LEU A 19 -4.90 -20.10 -13.26
C LEU A 19 -3.76 -21.12 -13.39
N GLY A 20 -2.95 -21.04 -14.45
CA GLY A 20 -1.74 -21.85 -14.63
C GLY A 20 -0.53 -21.39 -13.82
N ALA A 21 -0.62 -20.28 -13.08
CA ALA A 21 0.46 -19.77 -12.23
C ALA A 21 0.46 -20.38 -10.81
N MET A 22 -0.46 -21.33 -10.53
CA MET A 22 -0.53 -22.06 -9.27
C MET A 22 0.42 -23.26 -9.33
N ASP A 23 1.60 -23.13 -8.72
CA ASP A 23 2.66 -24.15 -8.75
C ASP A 23 3.16 -24.46 -7.32
N PRO A 24 2.47 -25.34 -6.58
CA PRO A 24 2.89 -25.76 -5.23
C PRO A 24 4.23 -26.50 -5.25
N VAL A 25 5.07 -26.25 -4.25
CA VAL A 25 6.37 -26.93 -4.08
C VAL A 25 6.33 -28.09 -3.08
N SER A 26 5.15 -28.40 -2.53
CA SER A 26 4.87 -29.54 -1.66
C SER A 26 3.59 -30.28 -2.07
N ASP A 27 3.33 -31.41 -1.45
CA ASP A 27 2.10 -32.20 -1.60
C ASP A 27 1.02 -31.83 -0.56
N VAL A 28 1.25 -30.79 0.26
CA VAL A 28 0.30 -30.36 1.29
C VAL A 28 -0.86 -29.59 0.64
N PRO A 29 -2.13 -30.03 0.80
CA PRO A 29 -3.27 -29.40 0.13
C PRO A 29 -3.42 -27.90 0.44
N ASP A 30 -3.11 -27.48 1.66
CA ASP A 30 -3.21 -26.09 2.09
C ASP A 30 -2.16 -25.13 1.49
N GLU A 31 -1.17 -25.65 0.75
CA GLU A 31 -0.27 -24.77 0.01
C GLU A 31 -1.01 -23.99 -1.09
N VAL A 32 -2.06 -24.58 -1.67
CA VAL A 32 -2.93 -23.89 -2.64
C VAL A 32 -3.61 -22.67 -2.01
N LEU A 33 -4.08 -22.79 -0.76
CA LEU A 33 -4.61 -21.67 0.02
C LEU A 33 -3.55 -20.59 0.22
N PHE A 34 -2.33 -20.98 0.62
CA PHE A 34 -1.22 -20.07 0.83
C PHE A 34 -0.89 -19.28 -0.45
N ILE A 35 -0.76 -19.96 -1.60
CA ILE A 35 -0.48 -19.33 -2.90
C ILE A 35 -1.61 -18.39 -3.30
N THR A 36 -2.87 -18.85 -3.22
CA THR A 36 -4.06 -18.09 -3.61
C THR A 36 -4.18 -16.79 -2.81
N GLN A 37 -3.95 -16.85 -1.50
CA GLN A 37 -3.99 -15.67 -0.61
C GLN A 37 -3.00 -14.59 -1.07
N HIS A 38 -1.77 -14.98 -1.43
CA HIS A 38 -0.73 -14.03 -1.84
C HIS A 38 -0.97 -13.52 -3.26
N GLN A 39 -1.32 -14.39 -4.21
CA GLN A 39 -1.59 -13.99 -5.60
C GLN A 39 -2.78 -13.02 -5.70
N THR A 40 -3.87 -13.29 -4.98
CA THR A 40 -5.02 -12.37 -4.95
C THR A 40 -4.66 -11.03 -4.31
N SER A 41 -3.84 -11.04 -3.24
CA SER A 41 -3.33 -9.80 -2.63
C SER A 41 -2.49 -8.97 -3.61
N GLU A 42 -1.59 -9.61 -4.36
CA GLU A 42 -0.76 -8.95 -5.37
C GLU A 42 -1.57 -8.37 -6.54
N LEU A 43 -2.69 -9.01 -6.94
CA LEU A 43 -3.62 -8.46 -7.92
C LEU A 43 -4.33 -7.20 -7.39
N TRP A 44 -4.75 -7.22 -6.14
CA TRP A 44 -5.36 -6.05 -5.50
C TRP A 44 -4.36 -4.90 -5.32
N ILE A 45 -3.12 -5.19 -4.93
CA ILE A 45 -2.06 -4.17 -4.84
C ILE A 45 -1.78 -3.58 -6.23
N ARG A 46 -1.72 -4.39 -7.29
CA ARG A 46 -1.59 -3.90 -8.66
C ARG A 46 -2.68 -2.88 -9.03
N LEU A 47 -3.94 -3.18 -8.67
CA LEU A 47 -5.05 -2.26 -8.90
C LEU A 47 -4.89 -0.98 -8.06
N MET A 48 -4.50 -1.07 -6.78
CA MET A 48 -4.26 0.11 -5.96
C MET A 48 -3.16 1.00 -6.54
N LEU A 49 -2.04 0.43 -7.00
CA LEU A 49 -0.98 1.19 -7.66
C LEU A 49 -1.49 1.92 -8.90
N HIS A 50 -2.33 1.26 -9.71
CA HIS A 50 -2.97 1.88 -10.86
C HIS A 50 -3.86 3.08 -10.44
N GLU A 51 -4.72 2.91 -9.44
CA GLU A 51 -5.61 3.98 -8.97
C GLU A 51 -4.84 5.12 -8.29
N LEU A 52 -3.78 4.83 -7.52
CA LEU A 52 -2.94 5.86 -6.91
C LEU A 52 -2.22 6.69 -7.98
N GLU A 53 -1.78 6.07 -9.08
CA GLU A 53 -1.21 6.81 -10.20
C GLU A 53 -2.27 7.72 -10.87
N GLN A 54 -3.52 7.24 -11.03
CA GLN A 54 -4.63 8.10 -11.50
C GLN A 54 -4.89 9.27 -10.53
N ALA A 55 -4.92 9.00 -9.22
CA ALA A 55 -5.13 10.00 -8.19
C ALA A 55 -4.02 11.07 -8.23
N ARG A 56 -2.75 10.66 -8.31
CA ARG A 56 -1.60 11.57 -8.42
C ARG A 56 -1.74 12.49 -9.63
N ASN A 57 -2.07 11.93 -10.79
CA ASN A 57 -2.25 12.69 -12.02
C ASN A 57 -3.43 13.67 -11.90
N ALA A 58 -4.55 13.26 -11.30
CA ALA A 58 -5.70 14.12 -11.07
C ALA A 58 -5.39 15.27 -10.08
N ILE A 59 -4.67 14.97 -8.98
CA ILE A 59 -4.21 15.97 -8.00
C ILE A 59 -3.32 17.01 -8.67
N SER A 60 -2.34 16.59 -9.49
CA SER A 60 -1.45 17.52 -10.20
C SER A 60 -2.19 18.50 -11.13
N LYS A 61 -3.37 18.10 -11.62
CA LYS A 61 -4.25 18.89 -12.48
C LYS A 61 -5.37 19.61 -11.70
N ARG A 62 -5.35 19.53 -10.36
CA ARG A 62 -6.41 20.00 -9.45
C ARG A 62 -7.81 19.47 -9.79
N HIS A 63 -7.91 18.30 -10.43
CA HIS A 63 -9.18 17.69 -10.80
C HIS A 63 -9.74 16.87 -9.62
N ILE A 64 -10.28 17.56 -8.62
CA ILE A 64 -10.74 16.96 -7.35
C ILE A 64 -11.66 15.74 -7.56
N PRO A 65 -12.72 15.77 -8.40
CA PRO A 65 -13.61 14.61 -8.52
C PRO A 65 -12.93 13.32 -9.01
N ALA A 66 -11.94 13.42 -9.89
CA ALA A 66 -11.23 12.26 -10.42
C ALA A 66 -10.25 11.69 -9.39
N ALA A 67 -9.60 12.58 -8.63
CA ALA A 67 -8.76 12.17 -7.50
C ALA A 67 -9.59 11.46 -6.42
N THR A 68 -10.74 12.04 -6.04
CA THR A 68 -11.66 11.44 -5.05
C THR A 68 -12.09 10.05 -5.48
N LYS A 69 -12.59 9.90 -6.72
CA LYS A 69 -13.02 8.60 -7.26
C LYS A 69 -11.92 7.53 -7.20
N ALA A 70 -10.69 7.91 -7.51
CA ALA A 70 -9.55 6.98 -7.50
C ALA A 70 -9.19 6.57 -6.06
N LEU A 71 -9.10 7.54 -5.13
CA LEU A 71 -8.78 7.27 -3.72
C LEU A 71 -9.88 6.46 -3.01
N GLU A 72 -11.15 6.74 -3.29
CA GLU A 72 -12.28 5.94 -2.78
C GLU A 72 -12.16 4.47 -3.22
N ARG A 73 -11.77 4.22 -4.48
CA ARG A 73 -11.55 2.86 -4.95
C ARG A 73 -10.39 2.18 -4.23
N VAL A 74 -9.29 2.89 -3.96
CA VAL A 74 -8.17 2.36 -3.15
C VAL A 74 -8.67 1.94 -1.77
N ALA A 75 -9.48 2.77 -1.12
CA ALA A 75 -10.05 2.49 0.20
C ALA A 75 -10.95 1.23 0.19
N VAL A 76 -11.78 1.06 -0.85
CA VAL A 76 -12.60 -0.15 -1.03
C VAL A 76 -11.73 -1.39 -1.25
N VAL A 77 -10.69 -1.30 -2.09
CA VAL A 77 -9.76 -2.43 -2.31
C VAL A 77 -9.03 -2.82 -1.01
N LEU A 78 -8.61 -1.83 -0.20
CA LEU A 78 -8.03 -2.11 1.11
C LEU A 78 -9.00 -2.84 2.05
N THR A 79 -10.30 -2.55 1.97
CA THR A 79 -11.31 -3.30 2.76
C THR A 79 -11.31 -4.78 2.41
N HIS A 80 -11.22 -5.11 1.12
CA HIS A 80 -11.10 -6.50 0.67
C HIS A 80 -9.80 -7.15 1.13
N LEU A 81 -8.67 -6.43 1.07
CA LEU A 81 -7.40 -6.93 1.57
C LEU A 81 -7.44 -7.20 3.09
N VAL A 82 -8.07 -6.31 3.87
CA VAL A 82 -8.25 -6.49 5.32
C VAL A 82 -9.06 -7.75 5.63
N ALA A 83 -10.19 -7.95 4.92
CA ALA A 83 -11.06 -9.11 5.09
C ALA A 83 -10.42 -10.42 4.60
N SER A 84 -9.55 -10.35 3.58
CA SER A 84 -8.90 -11.55 3.02
C SER A 84 -8.11 -12.35 4.05
N TRP A 85 -7.62 -11.71 5.12
CA TRP A 85 -6.95 -12.41 6.21
C TRP A 85 -7.81 -13.47 6.89
N ASP A 86 -9.14 -13.36 6.84
CA ASP A 86 -10.05 -14.38 7.40
C ASP A 86 -9.95 -15.72 6.68
N VAL A 87 -9.63 -15.70 5.38
CA VAL A 87 -9.37 -16.91 4.60
C VAL A 87 -8.08 -17.58 5.07
N LEU A 88 -6.98 -16.82 5.23
CA LEU A 88 -5.72 -17.40 5.72
C LEU A 88 -5.79 -17.85 7.18
N ARG A 89 -6.67 -17.27 8.00
CA ARG A 89 -6.86 -17.67 9.40
C ARG A 89 -7.44 -19.09 9.56
N THR A 90 -7.93 -19.71 8.49
CA THR A 90 -8.34 -21.12 8.51
C THR A 90 -7.15 -22.09 8.38
N LEU A 91 -5.95 -21.59 8.06
CA LEU A 91 -4.73 -22.40 7.99
C LEU A 91 -4.27 -22.79 9.39
N ALA A 92 -4.24 -24.08 9.69
CA ALA A 92 -3.74 -24.59 10.97
C ALA A 92 -2.20 -24.48 11.06
N PRO A 93 -1.63 -24.21 12.25
CA PRO A 93 -0.17 -24.15 12.44
C PRO A 93 0.57 -25.45 12.06
N GLU A 94 -0.09 -26.59 12.25
CA GLU A 94 0.43 -27.91 11.92
C GLU A 94 0.58 -28.07 10.40
N ASP A 95 -0.42 -27.67 9.63
CA ASP A 95 -0.40 -27.75 8.17
C ASP A 95 0.63 -26.79 7.58
N PHE A 96 0.72 -25.55 8.08
CA PHE A 96 1.77 -24.64 7.66
C PHE A 96 3.17 -25.20 7.94
N SER A 97 3.38 -25.83 9.11
CA SER A 97 4.69 -26.39 9.46
C SER A 97 5.14 -27.51 8.52
N ARG A 98 4.21 -28.22 7.86
CA ARG A 98 4.51 -29.32 6.93
C ARG A 98 5.14 -28.84 5.62
N PHE A 99 4.77 -27.66 5.11
CA PHE A 99 5.34 -27.12 3.87
C PHE A 99 6.25 -25.90 4.05
N ARG A 100 6.30 -25.29 5.25
CA ARG A 100 7.13 -24.11 5.52
C ARG A 100 8.60 -24.30 5.13
N GLY A 101 9.17 -25.48 5.34
CA GLY A 101 10.56 -25.79 4.98
C GLY A 101 10.82 -25.70 3.47
N ALA A 102 9.84 -26.05 2.65
CA ALA A 102 9.94 -26.01 1.19
C ALA A 102 9.95 -24.56 0.65
N LEU A 103 9.42 -23.59 1.40
CA LEU A 103 9.40 -22.17 0.99
C LEU A 103 10.78 -21.50 0.98
N GLY A 104 11.80 -22.14 1.57
CA GLY A 104 13.18 -21.63 1.61
C GLY A 104 13.27 -20.21 2.17
N SER A 105 13.86 -19.30 1.39
CA SER A 105 14.06 -17.89 1.75
C SER A 105 12.94 -16.95 1.27
N ALA A 106 11.84 -17.47 0.74
CA ALA A 106 10.75 -16.64 0.22
C ALA A 106 10.14 -15.78 1.34
N SER A 107 9.94 -14.49 1.07
CA SER A 107 9.44 -13.54 2.07
C SER A 107 8.66 -12.38 1.45
N GLY A 108 7.65 -11.89 2.16
CA GLY A 108 6.89 -10.69 1.76
C GLY A 108 7.73 -9.42 1.59
N PHE A 109 8.94 -9.36 2.15
CA PHE A 109 9.90 -8.27 1.87
C PHE A 109 10.26 -8.16 0.39
N GLN A 110 10.15 -9.25 -0.36
CA GLN A 110 10.47 -9.30 -1.78
C GLN A 110 9.34 -8.78 -2.66
N SER A 111 8.16 -8.46 -2.09
CA SER A 111 7.05 -7.83 -2.83
C SER A 111 7.39 -6.39 -3.20
N HIS A 112 7.83 -6.20 -4.45
CA HIS A 112 8.11 -4.87 -4.99
C HIS A 112 6.84 -4.02 -5.12
N GLN A 113 5.67 -4.65 -5.37
CA GLN A 113 4.40 -3.92 -5.45
C GLN A 113 3.99 -3.38 -4.07
N TYR A 114 4.12 -4.17 -3.00
CA TYR A 114 3.91 -3.69 -1.64
C TYR A 114 4.88 -2.55 -1.29
N ARG A 115 6.15 -2.67 -1.67
CA ARG A 115 7.15 -1.63 -1.43
C ARG A 115 6.85 -0.35 -2.21
N LEU A 116 6.41 -0.46 -3.46
CA LEU A 116 5.93 0.68 -4.27
C LEU A 116 4.74 1.37 -3.59
N LEU A 117 3.77 0.59 -3.10
CA LEU A 117 2.61 1.14 -2.39
C LEU A 117 3.04 1.98 -1.17
N GLU A 118 3.93 1.45 -0.33
CA GLU A 118 4.50 2.18 0.82
C GLU A 118 5.18 3.49 0.38
N PHE A 119 5.98 3.46 -0.70
CA PHE A 119 6.69 4.64 -1.20
C PHE A 119 5.75 5.70 -1.79
N MET A 120 4.70 5.27 -2.51
CA MET A 120 3.66 6.15 -3.04
C MET A 120 2.87 6.84 -1.93
N LEU A 121 2.68 6.17 -0.79
CA LEU A 121 1.99 6.71 0.38
C LEU A 121 2.91 7.54 1.31
N GLY A 122 4.23 7.55 1.09
CA GLY A 122 5.18 8.40 1.82
C GLY A 122 6.09 7.69 2.83
N ASN A 123 5.93 6.38 3.02
CA ASN A 123 6.83 5.59 3.89
C ASN A 123 8.09 5.15 3.12
N ARG A 124 8.99 6.10 2.88
CA ARG A 124 10.15 5.93 1.99
C ARG A 124 11.38 5.45 2.76
N VAL A 125 11.87 4.26 2.42
CA VAL A 125 13.04 3.66 3.07
C VAL A 125 13.97 3.09 1.99
N PRO A 126 14.90 3.90 1.43
CA PRO A 126 15.74 3.49 0.30
C PRO A 126 16.55 2.22 0.55
N SER A 127 16.97 1.96 1.78
CA SER A 127 17.70 0.73 2.14
C SER A 127 16.92 -0.55 1.83
N ARG A 128 15.59 -0.48 1.68
CA ARG A 128 14.73 -1.61 1.32
C ARG A 128 14.90 -2.07 -0.13
N LEU A 129 15.53 -1.27 -1.00
CA LEU A 129 15.88 -1.70 -2.36
C LEU A 129 16.72 -2.99 -2.36
N GLN A 130 17.52 -3.20 -1.32
CA GLN A 130 18.37 -4.39 -1.15
C GLN A 130 17.56 -5.69 -1.05
N GLU A 131 16.29 -5.64 -0.63
CA GLU A 131 15.41 -6.80 -0.49
C GLU A 131 15.03 -7.42 -1.85
N HIS A 132 15.23 -6.68 -2.95
CA HIS A 132 14.90 -7.12 -4.31
C HIS A 132 16.11 -7.70 -5.07
N GLY A 133 17.30 -7.73 -4.46
CA GLY A 133 18.47 -8.45 -4.94
C GLY A 133 18.78 -8.24 -6.43
N ALA A 134 18.72 -9.32 -7.22
CA ALA A 134 19.01 -9.31 -8.65
C ALA A 134 17.86 -8.80 -9.54
N ASN A 135 16.67 -8.52 -8.99
CA ASN A 135 15.53 -8.06 -9.76
C ASN A 135 15.68 -6.56 -10.12
N ARG A 136 16.43 -6.29 -11.20
CA ARG A 136 16.74 -4.93 -11.66
C ARG A 136 15.51 -4.13 -12.08
N ASP A 137 14.49 -4.80 -12.62
CA ASP A 137 13.25 -4.12 -13.02
C ASP A 137 12.48 -3.62 -11.79
N ALA A 138 12.37 -4.44 -10.74
CA ALA A 138 11.76 -4.02 -9.48
C ALA A 138 12.52 -2.85 -8.84
N ILE A 139 13.85 -2.92 -8.82
CA ILE A 139 14.70 -1.84 -8.30
C ILE A 139 14.47 -0.54 -9.09
N ALA A 140 14.48 -0.60 -10.42
CA ALA A 140 14.27 0.57 -11.26
C ALA A 140 12.89 1.22 -11.04
N LEU A 141 11.84 0.42 -10.87
CA LEU A 141 10.50 0.93 -10.53
C LEU A 141 10.49 1.66 -9.19
N LEU A 142 11.16 1.10 -8.18
CA LEU A 142 11.24 1.68 -6.84
C LEU A 142 12.07 2.96 -6.79
N GLU A 143 13.21 2.99 -7.49
CA GLU A 143 14.06 4.18 -7.64
C GLU A 143 13.30 5.30 -8.36
N ALA A 144 12.58 4.96 -9.43
CA ALA A 144 11.73 5.92 -10.14
C ALA A 144 10.65 6.50 -9.22
N GLU A 145 10.02 5.69 -8.38
CA GLU A 145 9.01 6.18 -7.43
C GLU A 145 9.61 7.08 -6.33
N LEU A 146 10.79 6.75 -5.79
CA LEU A 146 11.48 7.60 -4.82
C LEU A 146 11.81 8.99 -5.37
N SER A 147 12.01 9.11 -6.69
CA SER A 147 12.30 10.40 -7.34
C SER A 147 11.08 11.33 -7.47
N ARG A 148 9.86 10.81 -7.30
CA ARG A 148 8.60 11.53 -7.53
C ARG A 148 7.99 12.01 -6.20
N PRO A 149 7.12 13.01 -6.19
CA PRO A 149 6.30 13.33 -5.01
C PRO A 149 5.41 12.15 -4.60
N SER A 150 5.27 11.92 -3.30
CA SER A 150 4.26 10.98 -2.78
C SER A 150 2.85 11.53 -3.03
N ILE A 151 1.81 10.72 -2.81
CA ILE A 151 0.42 11.20 -2.89
C ILE A 151 0.18 12.34 -1.90
N TYR A 152 0.72 12.21 -0.68
CA TYR A 152 0.55 13.22 0.35
C TYR A 152 1.34 14.51 0.08
N GLU A 153 2.57 14.39 -0.42
CA GLU A 153 3.37 15.52 -0.90
C GLU A 153 2.64 16.24 -2.05
N GLY A 154 2.20 15.50 -3.07
CA GLY A 154 1.49 16.06 -4.21
C GLY A 154 0.19 16.78 -3.83
N LEU A 155 -0.59 16.21 -2.90
CA LEU A 155 -1.80 16.84 -2.40
C LEU A 155 -1.49 18.12 -1.61
N SER A 156 -0.51 18.08 -0.73
CA SER A 156 -0.11 19.23 0.08
C SER A 156 0.45 20.37 -0.79
N VAL A 157 1.23 20.05 -1.83
CA VAL A 157 1.70 21.03 -2.81
C VAL A 157 0.53 21.63 -3.61
N SER A 158 -0.46 20.82 -4.00
CA SER A 158 -1.66 21.31 -4.68
C SER A 158 -2.44 22.30 -3.81
N VAL A 159 -2.62 21.98 -2.53
CA VAL A 159 -3.25 22.86 -1.53
C VAL A 159 -2.46 24.14 -1.33
N ALA A 160 -1.13 24.05 -1.18
CA ALA A 160 -0.26 25.22 -1.02
C ALA A 160 -0.37 26.16 -2.22
N GLY A 161 -0.43 25.63 -3.44
CA GLY A 161 -0.65 26.41 -4.64
C GLY A 161 -2.06 27.01 -4.77
N GLU A 162 -3.07 26.44 -4.12
CA GLU A 162 -4.41 27.03 -4.03
C GLU A 162 -4.42 28.20 -3.03
N LEU A 163 -3.80 27.99 -1.87
CA LEU A 163 -3.72 28.96 -0.78
C LEU A 163 -2.64 30.03 -0.99
N GLN A 164 -1.90 29.97 -2.10
CA GLN A 164 -0.76 30.84 -2.40
C GLN A 164 0.30 30.85 -1.27
N VAL A 165 0.51 29.69 -0.65
CA VAL A 165 1.52 29.47 0.40
C VAL A 165 2.75 28.81 -0.22
N THR A 166 3.93 29.29 0.14
CA THR A 166 5.19 28.61 -0.20
C THR A 166 5.54 27.64 0.93
N LEU A 167 5.64 26.35 0.61
CA LEU A 167 6.15 25.35 1.55
C LEU A 167 7.68 25.41 1.60
N PRO A 168 8.30 25.20 2.77
CA PRO A 168 9.74 25.22 2.87
C PRO A 168 10.34 23.98 2.15
N PRO A 169 11.57 24.07 1.62
CA PRO A 169 12.17 22.99 0.81
C PRO A 169 12.34 21.65 1.54
N ASP A 170 12.37 21.68 2.87
CA ASP A 170 12.50 20.53 3.77
C ASP A 170 11.16 20.00 4.29
N ALA A 171 10.02 20.56 3.84
CA ALA A 171 8.68 20.11 4.24
C ALA A 171 8.43 18.63 3.93
N PHE A 172 9.06 18.11 2.87
CA PHE A 172 8.97 16.71 2.47
C PHE A 172 10.34 16.12 2.18
N ARG A 173 10.52 14.87 2.59
CA ARG A 173 11.74 14.09 2.33
C ARG A 173 11.46 12.95 1.38
N ARG A 174 12.43 12.67 0.50
CA ARG A 174 12.34 11.57 -0.47
C ARG A 174 13.20 10.36 -0.10
N ASP A 175 14.06 10.53 0.89
CA ASP A 175 15.06 9.57 1.35
C ASP A 175 14.71 8.92 2.71
N ALA A 176 13.60 9.32 3.33
CA ALA A 176 13.15 8.86 4.63
C ALA A 176 11.61 8.86 4.71
N PRO A 177 11.00 8.11 5.66
CA PRO A 177 9.57 8.21 5.92
C PRO A 177 9.19 9.65 6.25
N HIS A 178 8.01 10.06 5.77
CA HIS A 178 7.48 11.39 6.09
C HIS A 178 7.26 11.56 7.60
N THR A 179 7.61 12.73 8.11
CA THR A 179 7.43 13.11 9.51
C THR A 179 6.73 14.45 9.57
N ALA A 180 5.91 14.67 10.60
CA ALA A 180 5.13 15.89 10.73
C ALA A 180 5.99 17.16 10.60
N HIS A 181 5.55 18.08 9.74
CA HIS A 181 6.18 19.38 9.56
C HIS A 181 5.22 20.51 9.96
N PRO A 182 5.64 21.47 10.82
CA PRO A 182 4.76 22.56 11.28
C PRO A 182 4.08 23.35 10.15
N SER A 183 4.80 23.65 9.06
CA SER A 183 4.23 24.35 7.90
C SER A 183 3.14 23.56 7.18
N ILE A 184 3.21 22.22 7.15
CA ILE A 184 2.18 21.37 6.55
C ILE A 184 0.96 21.31 7.48
N LEU A 185 1.18 21.22 8.80
CA LEU A 185 0.08 21.27 9.77
C LEU A 185 -0.69 22.60 9.65
N GLN A 186 0.02 23.73 9.59
CA GLN A 186 -0.59 25.05 9.41
C GLN A 186 -1.32 25.18 8.06
N LEU A 187 -0.79 24.57 7.00
CA LEU A 187 -1.46 24.52 5.71
C LEU A 187 -2.83 23.83 5.83
N TRP A 188 -2.85 22.65 6.47
CA TRP A 188 -4.08 21.89 6.62
C TRP A 188 -5.09 22.52 7.59
N ARG A 189 -4.63 23.25 8.62
CA ARG A 189 -5.52 24.06 9.48
C ARG A 189 -6.36 25.05 8.67
N ARG A 190 -5.73 25.74 7.70
CA ARG A 190 -6.44 26.66 6.80
C ARG A 190 -7.46 25.96 5.91
N VAL A 191 -7.17 24.73 5.47
CA VAL A 191 -8.11 23.93 4.68
C VAL A 191 -9.30 23.47 5.52
N GLN A 192 -9.08 23.18 6.81
CA GLN A 192 -10.13 22.70 7.70
C GLN A 192 -11.17 23.76 8.05
N ASP A 193 -10.84 25.05 7.93
CA ASP A 193 -11.80 26.14 8.08
C ASP A 193 -13.03 25.93 7.16
N PRO A 194 -14.22 25.68 7.72
CA PRO A 194 -15.43 25.43 6.93
C PRO A 194 -15.76 26.59 5.99
N ASP A 195 -15.48 27.82 6.42
CA ASP A 195 -15.82 29.06 5.72
C ASP A 195 -14.84 29.41 4.60
N ALA A 196 -13.66 28.75 4.57
CA ALA A 196 -12.62 28.98 3.56
C ALA A 196 -12.90 28.36 2.18
N GLY A 197 -14.02 27.63 2.00
CA GLY A 197 -14.43 27.13 0.67
C GLY A 197 -13.60 25.96 0.12
N HIS A 198 -12.79 25.28 0.93
CA HIS A 198 -11.89 24.19 0.51
C HIS A 198 -12.45 22.77 0.69
N ALA A 199 -13.78 22.59 0.58
CA ALA A 199 -14.45 21.32 0.83
C ALA A 199 -13.88 20.13 0.03
N GLY A 200 -13.47 20.37 -1.22
CA GLY A 200 -12.84 19.34 -2.06
C GLY A 200 -11.51 18.82 -1.49
N TYR A 201 -10.64 19.72 -1.02
CA TYR A 201 -9.37 19.33 -0.40
C TYR A 201 -9.57 18.68 0.97
N ARG A 202 -10.55 19.14 1.77
CA ARG A 202 -10.95 18.45 3.01
C ARG A 202 -11.41 17.02 2.75
N ALA A 203 -12.22 16.81 1.72
CA ALA A 203 -12.68 15.48 1.35
C ALA A 203 -11.51 14.56 0.95
N LEU A 204 -10.56 15.04 0.14
CA LEU A 204 -9.36 14.27 -0.21
C LEU A 204 -8.50 13.94 1.01
N ALA A 205 -8.32 14.88 1.94
CA ALA A 205 -7.62 14.63 3.20
C ALA A 205 -8.31 13.55 4.03
N GLY A 206 -9.64 13.60 4.13
CA GLY A 206 -10.44 12.56 4.76
C GLY A 206 -10.23 11.18 4.12
N GLN A 207 -10.18 11.12 2.78
CA GLN A 207 -9.90 9.86 2.06
C GLN A 207 -8.49 9.32 2.34
N LEU A 208 -7.47 10.18 2.51
CA LEU A 208 -6.13 9.72 2.89
C LEU A 208 -6.11 9.14 4.31
N VAL A 209 -6.76 9.79 5.27
CA VAL A 209 -6.89 9.25 6.64
C VAL A 209 -7.58 7.89 6.61
N GLU A 210 -8.64 7.76 5.82
CA GLU A 210 -9.39 6.53 5.65
C GLU A 210 -8.55 5.40 5.02
N ILE A 211 -7.71 5.72 4.02
CA ILE A 211 -6.75 4.77 3.44
C ILE A 211 -5.75 4.32 4.50
N GLU A 212 -5.20 5.24 5.29
CA GLU A 212 -4.24 4.90 6.33
C GLU A 212 -4.86 4.03 7.42
N ASP A 213 -6.07 4.33 7.89
CA ASP A 213 -6.78 3.53 8.89
C ASP A 213 -6.96 2.07 8.42
N ARG A 214 -7.47 1.88 7.19
CA ARG A 214 -7.59 0.53 6.61
C ARG A 214 -6.25 -0.15 6.44
N PHE A 215 -5.19 0.59 6.11
CA PHE A 215 -3.85 0.03 5.98
C PHE A 215 -3.26 -0.38 7.34
N ARG A 216 -3.51 0.38 8.41
CA ARG A 216 -3.20 -0.01 9.80
C ARG A 216 -3.96 -1.28 10.19
N CYS A 217 -5.24 -1.38 9.86
CA CYS A 217 -6.04 -2.59 10.07
C CYS A 217 -5.47 -3.80 9.31
N TRP A 218 -5.02 -3.60 8.06
CA TRP A 218 -4.39 -4.67 7.28
C TRP A 218 -3.08 -5.15 7.93
N ARG A 219 -2.22 -4.23 8.38
CA ARG A 219 -0.98 -4.57 9.10
C ARG A 219 -1.26 -5.28 10.42
N PHE A 220 -2.28 -4.86 11.16
CA PHE A 220 -2.70 -5.51 12.40
C PHE A 220 -3.21 -6.94 12.17
N ASN A 221 -4.08 -7.12 11.18
CA ASN A 221 -4.57 -8.44 10.81
C ASN A 221 -3.44 -9.34 10.32
N HIS A 222 -2.49 -8.80 9.55
CA HIS A 222 -1.30 -9.52 9.09
C HIS A 222 -0.48 -10.04 10.28
N VAL A 223 -0.08 -9.17 11.22
CA VAL A 223 0.74 -9.59 12.36
C VAL A 223 0.03 -10.63 13.22
N THR A 224 -1.28 -10.46 13.44
CA THR A 224 -2.10 -11.39 14.22
C THR A 224 -2.20 -12.75 13.53
N THR A 225 -2.41 -12.79 12.21
CA THR A 225 -2.46 -14.04 11.45
C THR A 225 -1.11 -14.75 11.45
N VAL A 226 0.00 -14.02 11.27
CA VAL A 226 1.35 -14.59 11.38
C VAL A 226 1.60 -15.15 12.77
N GLU A 227 1.26 -14.42 13.83
CA GLU A 227 1.44 -14.88 15.21
C GLU A 227 0.63 -16.16 15.50
N ARG A 228 -0.58 -16.27 14.97
CA ARG A 228 -1.40 -17.50 15.08
C ARG A 228 -0.78 -18.70 14.38
N VAL A 229 -0.13 -18.50 13.22
CA VAL A 229 0.40 -19.59 12.39
C VAL A 229 1.82 -20.01 12.81
N ILE A 230 2.69 -19.06 13.19
CA ILE A 230 4.11 -19.35 13.50
C ILE A 230 4.55 -18.98 14.92
N GLY A 231 3.68 -18.40 15.74
CA GLY A 231 4.04 -17.89 17.06
C GLY A 231 5.13 -16.83 17.00
N THR A 232 6.12 -16.94 17.88
CA THR A 232 7.27 -16.02 17.98
C THR A 232 8.49 -16.46 17.15
N ARG A 233 8.34 -17.46 16.28
CA ARG A 233 9.44 -17.93 15.42
C ARG A 233 9.94 -16.81 14.51
N ARG A 234 11.25 -16.80 14.23
CA ARG A 234 11.84 -15.87 13.24
C ARG A 234 11.18 -16.03 11.87
N GLY A 235 11.09 -14.93 11.13
CA GLY A 235 10.54 -14.92 9.78
C GLY A 235 11.50 -15.54 8.77
N THR A 236 10.98 -16.05 7.65
CA THR A 236 11.79 -16.59 6.54
C THR A 236 12.68 -15.54 5.88
N GLY A 237 12.30 -14.26 5.96
CA GLY A 237 13.11 -13.11 5.51
C GLY A 237 14.18 -12.62 6.49
N GLY A 238 14.53 -13.40 7.52
CA GLY A 238 15.64 -13.08 8.44
C GLY A 238 15.32 -12.13 9.60
N THR A 239 14.11 -11.54 9.65
CA THR A 239 13.69 -10.67 10.75
C THR A 239 13.31 -11.44 12.03
N SER A 240 13.03 -10.70 13.10
CA SER A 240 12.44 -11.25 14.34
C SER A 240 10.99 -11.76 14.17
N GLY A 241 10.46 -11.82 12.94
CA GLY A 241 9.09 -12.26 12.67
C GLY A 241 8.06 -11.27 13.20
N VAL A 242 7.19 -11.73 14.10
CA VAL A 242 6.12 -10.92 14.74
C VAL A 242 6.66 -9.64 15.36
N GLY A 243 7.84 -9.67 15.99
CA GLY A 243 8.42 -8.48 16.61
C GLY A 243 8.72 -7.35 15.63
N TYR A 244 9.12 -7.68 14.39
CA TYR A 244 9.28 -6.69 13.32
C TYR A 244 7.92 -6.15 12.86
N LEU A 245 6.95 -7.04 12.65
CA LEU A 245 5.61 -6.65 12.17
C LEU A 245 4.88 -5.76 13.18
N ARG A 246 5.07 -5.97 14.48
CA ARG A 246 4.50 -5.08 15.52
C ARG A 246 5.03 -3.65 15.41
N LYS A 247 6.33 -3.46 15.13
CA LYS A 247 6.90 -2.12 14.90
C LYS A 247 6.30 -1.42 13.68
N MET A 248 5.79 -2.17 12.71
CA MET A 248 5.13 -1.58 11.55
C MET A 248 3.76 -0.97 11.87
N LEU A 249 3.18 -1.29 13.03
CA LEU A 249 1.95 -0.67 13.51
C LEU A 249 2.17 0.77 13.98
N ASP A 250 3.40 1.12 14.37
CA ASP A 250 3.77 2.47 14.82
C ASP A 250 4.01 3.44 13.66
N VAL A 251 4.01 2.94 12.42
CA VAL A 251 4.25 3.78 11.24
C VAL A 251 2.99 4.57 10.87
N GLU A 252 3.14 5.88 10.92
CA GLU A 252 2.16 6.87 10.49
C GLU A 252 2.52 7.42 9.11
N LEU A 253 1.54 7.47 8.19
CA LEU A 253 1.74 7.94 6.82
C LEU A 253 1.44 9.43 6.66
N PHE A 254 0.36 9.91 7.29
CA PHE A 254 -0.13 11.28 7.13
C PHE A 254 -0.24 12.00 8.49
N PRO A 255 0.89 12.25 9.17
CA PRO A 255 0.90 12.59 10.58
C PRO A 255 0.20 13.92 10.90
N GLU A 256 0.32 14.93 10.03
CA GLU A 256 -0.37 16.21 10.25
C GLU A 256 -1.89 16.04 10.16
N LEU A 257 -2.41 15.12 9.35
CA LEU A 257 -3.86 14.87 9.27
C LEU A 257 -4.41 14.22 10.55
N TRP A 258 -3.62 13.39 11.23
CA TRP A 258 -3.98 12.85 12.54
C TRP A 258 -3.88 13.90 13.65
N GLN A 259 -2.83 14.73 13.63
CA GLN A 259 -2.65 15.82 14.59
C GLN A 259 -3.81 16.81 14.57
N LEU A 260 -4.32 17.17 13.40
CA LEU A 260 -5.48 18.07 13.27
C LEU A 260 -6.72 17.60 14.04
N ARG A 261 -6.91 16.28 14.19
CA ARG A 261 -8.07 15.74 14.89
C ARG A 261 -8.04 16.00 16.40
N ALA A 262 -6.86 16.25 16.97
CA ALA A 262 -6.72 16.63 18.38
C ALA A 262 -7.09 18.10 18.65
N GLU A 263 -7.33 18.89 17.59
CA GLU A 263 -7.60 20.33 17.66
C GLU A 263 -9.06 20.70 17.35
N ILE A 264 -9.88 19.70 17.00
CA ILE A 264 -11.33 19.82 16.81
C ILE A 264 -12.01 19.54 18.15
#